data_AF-A0A5J5APM1-F1
#
_entry.id   AF-A0A5J5APM1-F1
#
_cell.length_a   1.000
_cell.length_b   1.000
_cell.length_c   1.000
_cell.angle_alpha   90.00
_cell.angle_beta   90.00
_cell.angle_gamma   90.00
#
_symmetry.space_group_name_H-M   'P 1'
#
loop_
_entity.id
_entity.type
_entity.pdbx_description
1 polymer ?
#
loop_
_entity_poly.entity_id
_entity_poly.type
_entity_poly.pdbx_seq_one_letter_code
_entity_poly.pdbx_strand_id
1 'polypeptide(L)'
;MRASSRSSRATGTRGSKKRAKEKGPQVEVKTCMWKLRGCWSPSSGYGALDLCQVTDELVQIILLPGLEPGAADVFLDFICYSEGPFPKELLPQVKCPVLVAWANKDPWEPIELRRAYGNFDSVEDFVVLSNVGHCPHDEAPHLVNPLVESFVARYATPKASFPTKAI
;
A
#
# COMPACT_ATOMS: atom_id res chain seq x y z
N MET A 1 -64.06 32.88 30.47
CA MET A 1 -64.83 31.83 29.76
C MET A 1 -63.97 31.39 28.57
N ARG A 2 -63.30 30.22 28.60
CA ARG A 2 -63.70 28.94 27.94
C ARG A 2 -64.42 29.17 26.59
N ALA A 3 -64.11 28.52 25.47
CA ALA A 3 -63.21 27.41 25.15
C ALA A 3 -63.16 27.21 23.61
N SER A 4 -62.24 26.34 23.14
CA SER A 4 -62.39 25.41 21.99
C SER A 4 -62.35 26.02 20.57
N SER A 5 -61.81 25.41 19.50
CA SER A 5 -61.09 24.15 19.26
C SER A 5 -60.61 24.08 17.80
N ARG A 6 -59.44 23.43 17.60
CA ARG A 6 -58.98 22.60 16.45
C ARG A 6 -59.17 23.08 15.00
N SER A 7 -58.07 23.10 14.25
CA SER A 7 -57.95 22.21 13.08
C SER A 7 -56.48 21.92 12.74
N SER A 8 -56.21 20.64 12.54
CA SER A 8 -54.94 19.96 12.31
C SER A 8 -54.51 20.01 10.84
N ARG A 9 -53.21 20.17 10.58
CA ARG A 9 -52.59 19.66 9.34
C ARG A 9 -51.16 19.21 9.62
N ALA A 10 -50.99 17.90 9.75
CA ALA A 10 -49.70 17.23 9.82
C ALA A 10 -49.07 17.24 8.42
N THR A 11 -47.89 17.85 8.27
CA THR A 11 -47.05 17.69 7.09
C THR A 11 -46.09 16.54 7.36
N GLY A 12 -46.39 15.38 6.77
CA GLY A 12 -45.52 14.21 6.82
C GLY A 12 -44.23 14.47 6.05
N THR A 13 -43.10 14.48 6.74
CA THR A 13 -41.78 14.42 6.12
C THR A 13 -41.47 12.95 5.78
N ARG A 14 -41.59 12.62 4.50
CA ARG A 14 -41.21 11.30 3.95
C ARG A 14 -39.68 11.22 3.92
N GLY A 15 -39.09 10.79 5.03
CA GLY A 15 -37.66 10.52 5.13
C GLY A 15 -37.26 9.40 4.17
N SER A 16 -36.66 9.77 3.03
CA SER A 16 -35.96 8.82 2.17
C SER A 16 -34.71 8.36 2.90
N LYS A 17 -34.77 7.17 3.52
CA LYS A 17 -33.58 6.47 4.01
C LYS A 17 -32.70 6.14 2.80
N LYS A 18 -31.71 6.98 2.51
CA LYS A 18 -30.59 6.60 1.63
C LYS A 18 -29.91 5.42 2.30
N ARG A 19 -30.03 4.23 1.69
CA ARG A 19 -29.28 3.03 2.08
C ARG A 19 -27.80 3.38 1.92
N ALA A 20 -27.09 3.48 3.04
CA ALA A 20 -25.64 3.62 3.02
C ALA A 20 -25.09 2.40 2.27
N LYS A 21 -24.43 2.64 1.14
CA LYS A 21 -23.67 1.62 0.43
C LYS A 21 -22.44 1.37 1.29
N GLU A 22 -22.43 0.27 2.04
CA GLU A 22 -21.23 -0.20 2.72
C GLU A 22 -20.12 -0.31 1.68
N LYS A 23 -19.15 0.60 1.78
CA LYS A 23 -17.90 0.49 1.04
C LYS A 23 -17.15 -0.64 1.71
N GLY A 24 -16.97 -1.76 1.00
CA GLY A 24 -16.10 -2.85 1.47
C GLY A 24 -14.71 -2.31 1.81
N PRO A 25 -13.96 -3.01 2.67
CA PRO A 25 -12.66 -2.54 3.13
C PRO A 25 -11.76 -2.23 1.92
N GLN A 26 -11.32 -0.98 1.83
CA GLN A 26 -10.35 -0.56 0.84
C GLN A 26 -9.00 -1.10 1.32
N VAL A 27 -8.46 -2.10 0.63
CA VAL A 27 -7.09 -2.57 0.88
C VAL A 27 -6.19 -1.85 -0.11
N GLU A 28 -5.28 -1.02 0.38
CA GLU A 28 -4.29 -0.33 -0.45
C GLU A 28 -2.91 -0.88 -0.11
N VAL A 29 -2.29 -1.59 -1.06
CA VAL A 29 -0.91 -2.06 -0.95
C VAL A 29 -0.03 -0.98 -1.58
N LYS A 30 0.67 -0.21 -0.73
CA LYS A 30 1.69 0.75 -1.17
C LYS A 30 3.07 0.21 -0.81
N THR A 31 3.80 -0.25 -1.83
CA THR A 31 5.20 -0.66 -1.71
C THR A 31 6.08 0.58 -1.53
N CYS A 32 7.20 0.45 -0.79
CA CYS A 32 8.11 1.54 -0.51
C CYS A 32 8.56 2.26 -1.80
N MET A 33 8.54 3.59 -1.69
CA MET A 33 8.86 4.55 -2.74
C MET A 33 10.39 4.63 -2.89
N TRP A 34 10.91 4.43 -4.09
CA TRP A 34 12.34 4.28 -4.34
C TRP A 34 13.03 5.63 -4.13
N LYS A 35 13.92 5.75 -3.13
CA LYS A 35 14.71 6.96 -2.92
C LYS A 35 16.05 6.83 -3.66
N LEU A 36 16.13 7.35 -4.89
CA LEU A 36 17.37 7.30 -5.69
C LEU A 36 18.40 8.40 -5.35
N ARG A 37 18.20 9.19 -4.28
CA ARG A 37 19.16 10.22 -3.88
C ARG A 37 20.11 9.73 -2.77
N GLY A 38 21.36 9.47 -3.15
CA GLY A 38 22.51 9.82 -2.29
C GLY A 38 23.44 8.72 -1.76
N CYS A 39 23.28 7.44 -2.10
CA CYS A 39 24.04 6.37 -1.42
C CYS A 39 24.79 5.39 -2.34
N TRP A 40 25.36 5.87 -3.45
CA TRP A 40 26.35 5.09 -4.18
C TRP A 40 27.72 5.24 -3.49
N SER A 41 27.90 4.55 -2.36
CA SER A 41 29.21 4.40 -1.70
C SER A 41 29.75 3.00 -1.96
N PRO A 42 30.91 2.84 -2.60
CA PRO A 42 31.51 1.53 -2.92
C PRO A 42 31.92 0.68 -1.70
N SER A 43 31.78 1.20 -0.47
CA SER A 43 32.36 0.60 0.75
C SER A 43 31.39 -0.24 1.58
N SER A 44 30.09 -0.23 1.28
CA SER A 44 29.12 -1.07 2.00
C SER A 44 29.08 -2.41 1.29
N GLY A 45 29.53 -3.48 1.97
CA GLY A 45 29.50 -4.85 1.45
C GLY A 45 28.08 -5.20 0.98
N TYR A 46 27.85 -5.01 -0.32
CA TYR A 46 26.62 -5.38 -0.99
C TYR A 46 26.45 -6.88 -0.73
N GLY A 47 25.31 -7.27 -0.14
CA GLY A 47 24.87 -8.65 -0.19
C GLY A 47 25.02 -9.08 -1.64
N ALA A 48 25.78 -10.17 -1.87
CA ALA A 48 26.21 -10.59 -3.19
C ALA A 48 25.02 -10.48 -4.15
N LEU A 49 25.10 -9.55 -5.11
CA LEU A 49 24.18 -9.54 -6.23
C LEU A 49 24.40 -10.88 -6.91
N ASP A 50 23.50 -11.82 -6.64
CA ASP A 50 23.50 -13.10 -7.31
C ASP A 50 23.15 -12.81 -8.77
N LEU A 51 24.19 -12.68 -9.59
CA LEU A 51 24.06 -12.32 -11.00
C LEU A 51 23.22 -13.36 -11.76
N CYS A 52 22.99 -14.56 -11.21
CA CYS A 52 22.07 -15.53 -11.81
C CYS A 52 20.60 -15.12 -11.70
N GLN A 53 20.26 -14.16 -10.83
CA GLN A 53 18.90 -13.59 -10.69
C GLN A 53 18.61 -12.50 -11.73
N VAL A 54 19.64 -11.96 -12.39
CA VAL A 54 19.47 -10.90 -13.41
C VAL A 54 19.45 -11.54 -14.79
N THR A 55 18.25 -11.73 -15.34
CA THR A 55 18.06 -12.31 -16.68
C THR A 55 18.01 -11.23 -17.76
N ASP A 56 18.32 -11.59 -19.00
CA ASP A 56 18.16 -10.69 -20.15
C ASP A 56 16.70 -10.21 -20.29
N GLU A 57 15.74 -11.09 -20.01
CA GLU A 57 14.31 -10.74 -19.99
C GLU A 57 14.01 -9.65 -18.97
N LEU A 58 14.50 -9.79 -17.73
CA LEU A 58 14.34 -8.79 -16.68
C LEU A 58 14.95 -7.45 -17.09
N VAL A 59 16.15 -7.48 -17.67
CA VAL A 59 16.81 -6.28 -18.20
C VAL A 59 15.93 -5.61 -19.25
N GLN A 60 15.33 -6.36 -20.18
CA GLN A 60 14.45 -5.79 -21.20
C GLN A 60 13.16 -5.21 -20.60
N ILE A 61 12.55 -5.88 -19.63
CA ILE A 61 11.33 -5.39 -18.96
C ILE A 61 11.57 -4.04 -18.27
N ILE A 62 12.75 -3.84 -17.68
CA ILE A 62 13.12 -2.58 -17.03
C ILE A 62 13.57 -1.53 -18.05
N LEU A 63 14.35 -1.92 -19.07
CA LEU A 63 14.97 -0.99 -20.03
C LEU A 63 13.96 -0.43 -21.03
N LEU A 64 13.09 -1.27 -21.62
CA LEU A 64 12.21 -0.86 -22.72
C LEU A 64 11.30 0.32 -22.35
N PRO A 65 10.63 0.34 -21.17
CA PRO A 65 9.87 1.53 -20.75
C PRO A 65 10.71 2.80 -20.62
N GLY A 66 12.00 2.67 -20.29
CA GLY A 66 12.95 3.78 -20.19
C GLY A 66 13.38 4.35 -21.55
N LEU A 67 13.09 3.67 -22.66
CA LEU A 67 13.41 4.11 -24.02
C LEU A 67 12.24 4.83 -24.71
N GLU A 68 11.06 4.86 -24.09
CA GLU A 68 9.89 5.54 -24.64
C GLU A 68 10.06 7.07 -24.63
N PRO A 69 9.49 7.79 -25.61
CA PRO A 69 9.52 9.26 -25.63
C PRO A 69 8.98 9.85 -24.32
N GLY A 70 9.76 10.72 -23.67
CA GLY A 70 9.42 11.36 -22.40
C GLY A 70 9.79 10.56 -21.13
N ALA A 71 10.30 9.34 -21.26
CA ALA A 71 10.71 8.53 -20.11
C ALA A 71 11.84 9.18 -19.30
N ALA A 72 12.78 9.85 -19.97
CA ALA A 72 13.87 10.57 -19.31
C ALA A 72 13.36 11.72 -18.42
N ASP A 73 12.35 12.46 -18.87
CA ASP A 73 11.75 13.56 -18.10
C ASP A 73 11.04 13.02 -16.85
N VAL A 74 10.28 11.93 -16.99
CA VAL A 74 9.62 11.25 -15.86
C VAL A 74 10.66 10.71 -14.86
N PHE A 75 11.75 10.12 -15.36
CA PHE A 75 12.83 9.64 -14.49
C PHE A 75 13.53 10.79 -13.76
N LEU A 76 13.83 11.89 -14.45
CA LEU A 76 14.43 13.08 -13.85
C LEU A 76 13.50 13.69 -12.81
N ASP A 77 12.22 13.82 -13.11
CA ASP A 77 11.21 14.25 -12.15
C ASP A 77 11.25 13.33 -10.93
N PHE A 78 11.14 12.02 -11.11
CA PHE A 78 11.15 11.05 -10.02
C PHE A 78 12.38 11.15 -9.10
N ILE A 79 13.60 11.22 -9.67
CA ILE A 79 14.83 11.29 -8.86
C ILE A 79 15.06 12.68 -8.25
N CYS A 80 14.62 13.74 -8.93
CA CYS A 80 14.75 15.14 -8.49
C CYS A 80 13.59 15.61 -7.62
N TYR A 81 12.52 14.82 -7.51
CA TYR A 81 11.38 15.11 -6.66
C TYR A 81 11.73 14.82 -5.19
N SER A 82 11.65 15.86 -4.37
CA SER A 82 11.77 15.77 -2.90
C SER A 82 10.48 16.15 -2.20
N GLU A 83 9.45 16.51 -2.97
CA GLU A 83 8.24 17.11 -2.45
C GLU A 83 7.20 16.03 -2.15
N GLY A 84 6.34 16.28 -1.16
CA GLY A 84 5.28 15.35 -0.78
C GLY A 84 5.34 14.94 0.69
N PRO A 85 4.18 14.59 1.28
CA PRO A 85 4.08 14.25 2.68
C PRO A 85 4.81 12.95 2.97
N PHE A 86 5.56 12.93 4.07
CA PHE A 86 6.26 11.75 4.55
C PHE A 86 5.26 10.68 5.03
N PRO A 87 5.65 9.39 5.05
CA PRO A 87 4.81 8.32 5.60
C PRO A 87 4.27 8.62 7.01
N LYS A 88 5.08 9.25 7.87
CA LYS A 88 4.67 9.68 9.23
C LYS A 88 3.51 10.70 9.24
N GLU A 89 3.35 11.48 8.17
CA GLU A 89 2.27 12.46 8.00
C GLU A 89 1.03 11.80 7.38
N LEU A 90 1.24 10.77 6.56
CA LEU A 90 0.16 10.05 5.86
C LEU A 90 -0.48 8.95 6.69
N LEU A 91 0.29 8.13 7.42
CA LEU A 91 -0.20 6.99 8.19
C LEU A 91 -1.35 7.34 9.18
N PRO A 92 -1.33 8.47 9.90
CA PRO A 92 -2.46 8.90 10.74
C PRO A 92 -3.76 9.18 9.98
N GLN A 93 -3.65 9.50 8.70
CA GLN A 93 -4.80 9.85 7.84
C GLN A 93 -5.44 8.61 7.21
N VAL A 94 -4.70 7.51 7.10
CA VAL A 94 -5.17 6.24 6.55
C VAL A 94 -6.28 5.67 7.43
N LYS A 95 -7.40 5.25 6.82
CA LYS A 95 -8.59 4.71 7.50
C LYS A 95 -8.79 3.21 7.29
N CYS A 96 -7.92 2.58 6.52
CA CYS A 96 -7.91 1.15 6.30
C CYS A 96 -6.75 0.49 7.06
N PRO A 97 -6.83 -0.83 7.28
CA PRO A 97 -5.72 -1.64 7.76
C PRO A 97 -4.45 -1.45 6.93
N VAL A 98 -3.30 -1.36 7.60
CA VAL A 98 -1.99 -1.25 6.98
C VAL A 98 -1.07 -2.37 7.49
N LEU A 99 -0.41 -3.06 6.56
CA LEU A 99 0.73 -3.93 6.81
C LEU A 99 1.99 -3.19 6.39
N VAL A 100 2.98 -3.11 7.27
CA VAL A 100 4.31 -2.60 6.95
C VAL A 100 5.29 -3.77 6.93
N ALA A 101 5.85 -4.09 5.77
CA ALA A 101 6.95 -5.04 5.64
C ALA A 101 8.25 -4.28 5.38
N TRP A 102 9.30 -4.54 6.17
CA TRP A 102 10.57 -3.82 6.09
C TRP A 102 11.76 -4.78 6.07
N ALA A 103 12.70 -4.54 5.17
CA ALA A 103 13.88 -5.37 5.01
C ALA A 103 15.02 -4.93 5.94
N ASN A 104 15.62 -5.85 6.68
CA ASN A 104 16.63 -5.50 7.69
C ASN A 104 18.03 -5.23 7.13
N LYS A 105 18.26 -5.50 5.84
CA LYS A 105 19.51 -5.17 5.12
C LYS A 105 19.30 -4.11 4.04
N ASP A 106 18.20 -3.36 4.10
CA ASP A 106 17.99 -2.19 3.23
C ASP A 106 19.14 -1.18 3.43
N PRO A 107 19.98 -0.95 2.41
CA PRO A 107 21.12 -0.03 2.50
C PRO A 107 20.73 1.44 2.40
N TRP A 108 19.49 1.74 1.99
CA TRP A 108 19.01 3.10 1.73
C TRP A 108 18.16 3.62 2.90
N GLU A 109 17.38 2.75 3.54
CA GLU A 109 16.43 3.12 4.59
C GLU A 109 16.58 2.26 5.85
N PRO A 110 17.47 2.64 6.81
CA PRO A 110 17.76 1.85 8.00
C PRO A 110 16.53 1.57 8.87
N ILE A 111 16.38 0.31 9.28
CA ILE A 111 15.20 -0.21 9.98
C ILE A 111 14.97 0.43 11.35
N GLU A 112 16.01 0.88 12.05
CA GLU A 112 15.94 1.40 13.42
C GLU A 112 14.94 2.54 13.54
N LEU A 113 14.93 3.43 12.55
CA LEU A 113 14.03 4.57 12.49
C LEU A 113 12.63 4.20 11.97
N ARG A 114 12.51 3.08 11.25
CA ARG A 114 11.29 2.67 10.53
C ARG A 114 10.40 1.80 11.40
N ARG A 115 10.93 1.16 12.46
CA ARG A 115 10.14 0.46 13.48
C ARG A 115 9.05 1.33 14.11
N ALA A 116 9.27 2.65 14.17
CA ALA A 116 8.27 3.60 14.64
C ALA A 116 6.97 3.59 13.79
N TYR A 117 7.00 3.13 12.54
CA TYR A 117 5.80 2.96 11.72
C TYR A 117 4.85 1.90 12.27
N GLY A 118 5.34 0.92 13.03
CA GLY A 118 4.48 -0.06 13.72
C GLY A 118 3.64 0.53 14.85
N ASN A 119 3.88 1.79 15.26
CA ASN A 119 3.18 2.41 16.39
C ASN A 119 1.97 3.26 15.95
N PHE A 120 1.64 3.32 14.65
CA PHE A 120 0.48 4.06 14.17
C PHE A 120 -0.78 3.18 14.26
N ASP A 121 -1.91 3.75 14.68
CA ASP A 121 -3.18 3.03 14.88
C ASP A 121 -3.69 2.28 13.63
N SER A 122 -3.34 2.76 12.43
CA SER A 122 -3.71 2.13 11.17
C SER A 122 -2.85 0.91 10.83
N VAL A 123 -1.69 0.75 11.48
CA VAL A 123 -0.73 -0.33 11.22
C VAL A 123 -1.01 -1.50 12.16
N GLU A 124 -1.42 -2.62 11.58
CA GLU A 124 -1.73 -3.84 12.34
C GLU A 124 -0.50 -4.72 12.54
N ASP A 125 0.36 -4.74 11.53
CA ASP A 125 1.53 -5.61 11.46
C ASP A 125 2.74 -4.80 10.98
N PHE A 126 3.85 -4.92 11.72
CA PHE A 126 5.19 -4.50 11.27
C PHE A 126 6.08 -5.74 11.14
N VAL A 127 6.28 -6.22 9.92
CA VAL A 127 7.02 -7.45 9.62
C VAL A 127 8.44 -7.12 9.17
N VAL A 128 9.42 -7.74 9.81
CA VAL A 128 10.83 -7.59 9.43
C VAL A 128 11.27 -8.75 8.54
N LEU A 129 11.70 -8.44 7.33
CA LEU A 129 12.24 -9.40 6.37
C LEU A 129 13.75 -9.54 6.62
N SER A 130 14.17 -10.74 7.01
CA SER A 130 15.56 -11.02 7.40
C SER A 130 16.43 -11.34 6.21
N ASN A 131 17.62 -10.72 6.14
CA ASN A 131 18.60 -10.88 5.06
C ASN A 131 18.08 -10.45 3.69
N VAL A 132 17.20 -9.44 3.65
CA VAL A 132 16.63 -8.86 2.44
C VAL A 132 17.04 -7.40 2.32
N GLY A 133 17.36 -6.94 1.12
CA GLY A 133 17.75 -5.58 0.76
C GLY A 133 16.58 -4.67 0.41
N HIS A 134 16.82 -3.67 -0.44
CA HIS A 134 15.88 -2.57 -0.68
C HIS A 134 14.61 -2.97 -1.44
N CYS A 135 14.68 -3.96 -2.32
CA CYS A 135 13.57 -4.39 -3.17
C CYS A 135 13.07 -5.77 -2.75
N PRO A 136 12.40 -5.90 -1.59
CA PRO A 136 12.08 -7.21 -1.02
C PRO A 136 11.16 -8.07 -1.90
N HIS A 137 10.34 -7.45 -2.75
CA HIS A 137 9.45 -8.14 -3.67
C HIS A 137 10.21 -8.82 -4.83
N ASP A 138 11.31 -8.24 -5.28
CA ASP A 138 12.18 -8.82 -6.30
C ASP A 138 13.19 -9.79 -5.66
N GLU A 139 13.78 -9.42 -4.52
CA GLU A 139 14.82 -10.19 -3.85
C GLU A 139 14.29 -11.43 -3.12
N ALA A 140 13.10 -11.34 -2.53
CA ALA A 140 12.52 -12.40 -1.72
C ALA A 140 10.99 -12.53 -1.92
N PRO A 141 10.51 -12.76 -3.17
CA PRO A 141 9.08 -12.90 -3.46
C PRO A 141 8.43 -14.04 -2.66
N HIS A 142 9.19 -15.08 -2.34
CA HIS A 142 8.74 -16.19 -1.50
C HIS A 142 8.43 -15.79 -0.04
N LEU A 143 8.98 -14.67 0.44
CA LEU A 143 8.63 -14.08 1.73
C LEU A 143 7.51 -13.05 1.56
N VAL A 144 7.58 -12.20 0.53
CA VAL A 144 6.64 -11.08 0.34
C VAL A 144 5.26 -11.54 -0.11
N ASN A 145 5.17 -12.43 -1.10
CA ASN A 145 3.89 -12.80 -1.71
C ASN A 145 2.94 -13.45 -0.69
N PRO A 146 3.36 -14.43 0.14
CA PRO A 146 2.48 -15.01 1.15
C PRO A 146 2.02 -13.99 2.20
N LEU A 147 2.85 -13.00 2.54
CA LEU A 147 2.48 -11.93 3.46
C LEU A 147 1.35 -11.06 2.88
N VAL A 148 1.48 -10.65 1.62
CA VAL A 148 0.46 -9.86 0.91
C VAL A 148 -0.83 -10.67 0.77
N GLU A 149 -0.75 -11.92 0.32
CA GLU A 149 -1.91 -12.80 0.18
C GLU A 149 -2.64 -13.00 1.51
N SER A 150 -1.90 -13.29 2.58
CA SER A 150 -2.45 -13.47 3.92
C SER A 150 -3.12 -12.20 4.41
N PHE A 151 -2.50 -11.03 4.21
CA PHE A 151 -3.07 -9.74 4.60
C PHE A 151 -4.37 -9.44 3.86
N VAL A 152 -4.38 -9.59 2.54
CA VAL A 152 -5.57 -9.35 1.71
C VAL A 152 -6.69 -10.33 2.06
N ALA A 153 -6.39 -11.59 2.31
CA ALA A 153 -7.37 -12.60 2.67
C ALA A 153 -8.13 -12.28 3.97
N ARG A 154 -7.50 -11.60 4.94
CA ARG A 154 -8.19 -11.15 6.18
C ARG A 154 -9.30 -10.14 5.91
N TYR A 155 -9.19 -9.37 4.83
CA TYR A 155 -10.11 -8.29 4.47
C TYR A 155 -10.98 -8.61 3.26
N ALA A 156 -10.71 -9.70 2.56
CA ALA A 156 -11.57 -10.20 1.51
C ALA A 156 -12.91 -10.62 2.11
N THR A 157 -14.00 -9.97 1.70
CA THR A 157 -15.34 -10.46 2.01
C THR A 157 -15.49 -11.84 1.36
N PRO A 158 -15.98 -12.87 2.07
CA PRO A 158 -16.26 -14.16 1.44
C PRO A 158 -17.12 -13.94 0.20
N LYS A 159 -16.66 -14.40 -0.97
CA LYS A 159 -17.50 -14.43 -2.17
C LYS A 159 -18.75 -15.22 -1.80
N ALA A 160 -19.93 -14.61 -1.92
CA ALA A 160 -21.18 -15.35 -1.84
C ALA A 160 -21.09 -16.49 -2.85
N SER A 161 -21.12 -17.73 -2.36
CA SER A 161 -21.13 -18.92 -3.21
C SER A 161 -22.41 -18.90 -4.03
N PHE A 162 -22.29 -18.65 -5.34
CA PHE A 162 -23.43 -18.84 -6.23
C PHE A 162 -23.65 -20.35 -6.39
N PRO A 163 -24.89 -20.85 -6.23
CA PRO A 163 -25.16 -22.26 -6.48
C PRO A 163 -24.87 -22.55 -7.95
N THR A 164 -23.92 -23.46 -8.19
CA THR A 164 -23.65 -24.02 -9.51
C THR A 164 -24.95 -24.68 -9.99
N LYS A 165 -25.64 -24.08 -10.97
CA LYS A 165 -26.64 -24.82 -11.72
C LYS A 165 -25.88 -25.84 -12.57
N ALA A 166 -26.06 -27.11 -12.23
CA ALA A 166 -25.73 -28.21 -13.12
C ALA A 166 -26.56 -28.03 -14.43
N ILE A 167 -25.87 -28.10 -15.57
CA ILE A 167 -26.45 -28.46 -16.87
C ILE A 167 -25.69 -29.70 -17.32
#